data_AF-A0A146FS91-F1
#
_entry.id   AF-A0A146FS91-F1
#
_cell.length_a   1.000
_cell.length_b   1.000
_cell.length_c   1.000
_cell.angle_alpha   90.00
_cell.angle_beta   90.00
_cell.angle_gamma   90.00
#
_symmetry.space_group_name_H-M   'P 1'
#
loop_
_entity.id
_entity.type
_entity.pdbx_description
1 polymer ?
#
loop_
_entity_poly.entity_id
_entity_poly.type
_entity_poly.pdbx_seq_one_letter_code
_entity_poly.pdbx_strand_id
1 'polypeptide(L)'
;MVRLPLPQRLSSHLSTKSNNPTPGQSRSTSPMRMPEQKPLILKVSVIRVSENVASTSARSSTEALTTYLVVTLGDARQSTPTIPKTLNPEWNVTFEMPVVGVPLLECICWDHDRFGKDYLGEFDIALEDIFQNGDVHQQVGARFVWLRSS
;
A
#
# COMPACT_ATOMS: atom_id res chain seq x y z
N MET A 1 -62.04 -0.89 13.35
CA MET A 1 -62.84 -0.39 12.22
C MET A 1 -63.26 1.03 12.56
N VAL A 2 -63.24 1.97 11.59
CA VAL A 2 -63.71 3.37 11.65
C VAL A 2 -62.69 4.39 12.22
N ARG A 3 -62.44 5.60 11.68
CA ARG A 3 -62.52 6.27 10.36
C ARG A 3 -61.65 7.55 10.47
N LEU A 4 -60.98 7.97 9.39
CA LEU A 4 -60.28 9.26 9.27
C LEU A 4 -61.28 10.42 9.06
N PRO A 5 -60.89 11.65 9.47
CA PRO A 5 -61.02 12.81 8.58
C PRO A 5 -59.81 13.78 8.58
N LEU A 6 -59.58 14.40 7.41
CA LEU A 6 -58.81 15.64 7.13
C LEU A 6 -59.83 16.79 6.90
N PRO A 7 -59.47 18.07 6.62
CA PRO A 7 -58.26 18.89 6.84
C PRO A 7 -58.63 20.27 7.50
N GLN A 8 -57.70 21.22 7.63
CA GLN A 8 -57.84 22.58 7.02
C GLN A 8 -56.64 23.50 7.29
N ARG A 9 -56.30 24.24 6.23
CA ARG A 9 -55.23 25.23 6.06
C ARG A 9 -55.61 26.54 6.76
N LEU A 10 -54.65 27.25 7.36
CA LEU A 10 -54.77 28.69 7.59
C LEU A 10 -53.50 29.43 7.18
N SER A 11 -53.73 30.61 6.61
CA SER A 11 -52.81 31.50 5.94
C SER A 11 -52.70 32.80 6.73
N SER A 12 -51.53 33.43 6.62
CA SER A 12 -51.31 34.87 6.40
C SER A 12 -51.27 35.91 7.54
N HIS A 13 -50.30 36.83 7.35
CA HIS A 13 -50.22 38.29 7.67
C HIS A 13 -50.24 38.72 9.15
N LEU A 14 -49.52 39.72 9.68
CA LEU A 14 -48.50 40.73 9.32
C LEU A 14 -48.06 41.30 10.70
N SER A 15 -46.81 41.64 11.03
CA SER A 15 -46.37 43.05 11.08
C SER A 15 -44.99 43.28 11.78
N THR A 16 -44.24 44.20 11.18
CA THR A 16 -43.32 45.23 11.73
C THR A 16 -41.96 44.93 12.39
N LYS A 17 -40.91 45.21 11.59
CA LYS A 17 -39.61 45.88 11.84
C LYS A 17 -39.19 46.22 13.28
N SER A 18 -37.94 45.86 13.62
CA SER A 18 -36.96 46.77 14.23
C SER A 18 -35.52 46.33 13.92
N ASN A 19 -34.69 47.28 13.49
CA ASN A 19 -33.26 47.14 13.20
C ASN A 19 -32.44 47.30 14.48
N ASN A 20 -31.48 46.39 14.71
CA ASN A 20 -30.31 46.69 15.53
C ASN A 20 -29.12 45.82 15.04
N PRO A 21 -28.01 46.38 14.54
CA PRO A 21 -26.84 45.59 14.19
C PRO A 21 -25.97 45.36 15.44
N THR A 22 -25.81 44.10 15.86
CA THR A 22 -24.82 43.70 16.87
C THR A 22 -23.56 43.17 16.16
N PRO A 23 -22.35 43.64 16.49
CA PRO A 23 -21.13 43.19 15.84
C PRO A 23 -20.63 41.84 16.39
N GLY A 24 -20.40 40.90 15.47
CA GLY A 24 -19.28 39.97 15.53
C GLY A 24 -19.33 38.83 16.57
N GLN A 25 -19.81 37.66 16.15
CA GLN A 25 -19.12 36.39 16.41
C GLN A 25 -19.67 35.28 15.51
N SER A 26 -19.40 35.37 14.20
CA SER A 26 -19.45 34.20 13.33
C SER A 26 -18.11 33.47 13.48
N ARG A 27 -17.96 32.65 14.51
CA ARG A 27 -16.93 31.61 14.54
C ARG A 27 -17.49 30.36 13.89
N SER A 28 -17.72 30.45 12.59
CA SER A 28 -17.72 29.28 11.72
C SER A 28 -16.26 28.82 11.63
N THR A 29 -15.81 27.99 12.57
CA THR A 29 -14.64 27.16 12.34
C THR A 29 -15.07 26.08 11.35
N SER A 30 -15.17 26.45 10.08
CA SER A 30 -15.17 25.48 9.00
C SER A 30 -13.92 24.62 9.20
N PRO A 31 -14.02 23.29 9.27
CA PRO A 31 -12.82 22.47 9.23
C PRO A 31 -12.09 22.84 7.94
N MET A 32 -10.91 23.43 8.07
CA MET A 32 -10.07 23.71 6.93
C MET A 32 -9.85 22.37 6.25
N ARG A 33 -10.42 22.22 5.05
CA ARG A 33 -10.11 21.10 4.16
C ARG A 33 -8.62 21.20 3.90
N MET A 34 -7.85 20.39 4.63
CA MET A 34 -6.44 20.24 4.32
C MET A 34 -6.37 19.83 2.85
N PRO A 35 -5.51 20.46 2.04
CA PRO A 35 -5.37 20.07 0.65
C PRO A 35 -5.07 18.58 0.64
N GLU A 36 -5.94 17.82 -0.02
CA GLU A 36 -5.73 16.40 -0.24
C GLU A 36 -4.54 16.29 -1.19
N GLN A 37 -3.34 16.32 -0.62
CA GLN A 37 -2.11 16.16 -1.38
C GLN A 37 -2.14 14.74 -1.90
N LYS A 38 -2.27 14.60 -3.22
CA LYS A 38 -2.21 13.30 -3.89
C LYS A 38 -0.88 12.65 -3.48
N PRO A 39 -0.89 11.48 -2.82
CA PRO A 39 0.34 10.88 -2.31
C PRO A 39 1.25 10.52 -3.48
N LEU A 40 2.56 10.63 -3.26
CA LEU A 40 3.56 10.11 -4.18
C LEU A 40 3.39 8.58 -4.27
N ILE A 41 3.37 8.04 -5.48
CA ILE A 41 3.19 6.60 -5.72
C ILE A 41 4.47 6.05 -6.33
N LEU A 42 5.04 5.02 -5.69
CA LEU A 42 6.12 4.21 -6.24
C LEU A 42 5.53 3.03 -7.00
N LYS A 43 5.92 2.87 -8.27
CA LYS A 43 5.57 1.71 -9.09
C LYS A 43 6.67 0.65 -8.96
N VAL A 44 6.39 -0.43 -8.24
CA VAL A 44 7.33 -1.51 -7.97
C VAL A 44 7.01 -2.71 -8.85
N SER A 45 7.89 -3.04 -9.79
CA SER A 45 7.72 -4.19 -10.68
C SER A 45 8.59 -5.36 -10.23
N VAL A 46 7.96 -6.46 -9.83
CA VAL A 46 8.60 -7.72 -9.46
C VAL A 46 8.52 -8.68 -10.64
N ILE A 47 9.64 -8.84 -11.34
CA ILE A 47 9.72 -9.64 -12.56
C ILE A 47 9.96 -11.10 -12.23
N ARG A 48 11.14 -11.42 -11.67
CA ARG A 48 11.61 -12.78 -11.42
C ARG A 48 12.73 -12.81 -10.40
N VAL A 49 13.04 -13.99 -9.87
CA VAL A 49 14.32 -14.24 -9.18
C VAL A 49 15.42 -14.51 -10.22
N SER A 50 16.62 -13.98 -9.98
CA SER A 50 17.76 -14.10 -10.87
C SER A 50 18.67 -15.30 -10.60
N GLU A 51 18.59 -15.87 -9.40
CA GLU A 51 19.40 -17.01 -8.96
C GLU A 51 18.49 -18.19 -8.55
N ASN A 52 19.03 -19.41 -8.59
CA ASN A 52 18.27 -20.62 -8.25
C ASN A 52 17.86 -20.58 -6.77
N VAL A 53 16.56 -20.54 -6.49
CA VAL A 53 16.06 -20.45 -5.11
C VAL A 53 16.36 -21.74 -4.31
N ALA A 54 16.55 -22.88 -4.97
CA ALA A 54 16.87 -24.14 -4.27
C ALA A 54 18.26 -24.15 -3.64
N SER A 55 19.23 -23.36 -4.11
CA SER A 55 20.54 -23.26 -3.41
C SER A 55 20.44 -22.59 -2.03
N THR A 56 19.28 -22.01 -1.71
CA THR A 56 19.02 -21.29 -0.46
C THR A 56 18.37 -22.15 0.60
N SER A 57 17.65 -23.22 0.23
CA SER A 57 16.99 -24.04 1.24
C SER A 57 18.00 -24.92 1.98
N ALA A 58 17.91 -24.94 3.32
CA ALA A 58 18.60 -25.93 4.15
C ALA A 58 18.11 -27.36 3.84
N ARG A 59 16.93 -27.46 3.22
CA ARG A 59 16.25 -28.70 2.84
C ARG A 59 16.51 -29.00 1.37
N SER A 60 17.73 -29.42 1.07
CA SER A 60 18.15 -29.99 -0.22
C SER A 60 18.13 -29.04 -1.43
N SER A 61 19.31 -28.84 -2.02
CA SER A 61 19.55 -27.99 -3.18
C SER A 61 18.92 -28.46 -4.51
N THR A 62 17.98 -29.41 -4.47
CA THR A 62 17.41 -30.08 -5.64
C THR A 62 15.88 -30.11 -5.63
N GLU A 63 15.22 -29.66 -4.57
CA GLU A 63 13.75 -29.61 -4.53
C GLU A 63 13.23 -28.23 -4.96
N ALA A 64 12.24 -28.23 -5.83
CA ALA A 64 11.64 -27.01 -6.34
C ALA A 64 10.73 -26.39 -5.26
N LEU A 65 10.96 -25.10 -4.95
CA LEU A 65 10.32 -24.39 -3.84
C LEU A 65 9.02 -23.71 -4.27
N THR A 66 8.12 -23.46 -3.32
CA THR A 66 6.84 -22.79 -3.55
C THR A 66 6.93 -21.36 -3.04
N THR A 67 7.36 -20.44 -3.89
CA THR A 67 7.90 -19.16 -3.42
C THR A 67 6.97 -17.98 -3.64
N TYR A 68 7.08 -17.00 -2.75
CA TYR A 68 6.46 -15.68 -2.91
C TYR A 68 7.33 -14.60 -2.28
N LEU A 69 7.17 -13.37 -2.76
CA LEU A 69 7.89 -12.18 -2.26
C LEU A 69 6.89 -11.27 -1.54
N VAL A 70 7.29 -10.78 -0.38
CA VAL A 70 6.60 -9.71 0.35
C VAL A 70 7.39 -8.43 0.14
N VAL A 71 6.69 -7.37 -0.24
CA VAL A 71 7.25 -6.03 -0.45
C VAL A 71 6.58 -5.07 0.51
N THR A 72 7.37 -4.35 1.31
CA THR A 72 6.92 -3.34 2.28
C THR A 72 7.54 -1.99 1.96
N LEU A 73 6.72 -0.93 2.03
CA LEU A 73 7.16 0.46 1.88
C LEU A 73 6.36 1.32 2.85
N GLY A 74 7.01 1.78 3.93
CA GLY A 74 6.31 2.45 5.02
C GLY A 74 5.17 1.59 5.58
N ASP A 75 3.95 2.11 5.53
CA ASP A 75 2.75 1.40 6.01
C ASP A 75 2.13 0.46 4.95
N ALA A 76 2.60 0.50 3.70
CA ALA A 76 2.07 -0.32 2.62
C ALA A 76 2.81 -1.67 2.57
N ARG A 77 2.05 -2.76 2.51
CA ARG A 77 2.59 -4.12 2.38
C ARG A 77 1.85 -4.90 1.31
N GLN A 78 2.58 -5.44 0.35
CA GLN A 78 2.06 -6.22 -0.76
C GLN A 78 2.78 -7.56 -0.86
N SER A 79 2.15 -8.55 -1.50
CA SER A 79 2.77 -9.85 -1.74
C SER A 79 2.52 -10.31 -3.16
N THR A 80 3.53 -10.94 -3.77
CA THR A 80 3.36 -11.59 -5.07
C THR A 80 2.52 -12.87 -4.96
N PRO A 81 1.93 -13.34 -6.08
CA PRO A 81 1.32 -14.66 -6.11
C PRO A 81 2.31 -15.75 -5.75
N THR A 82 1.87 -16.77 -5.04
CA THR A 82 2.70 -17.94 -4.76
C THR A 82 2.87 -18.78 -6.02
N ILE A 83 4.12 -19.04 -6.42
CA ILE A 83 4.43 -19.92 -7.55
C ILE A 83 4.93 -21.26 -7.00
N PRO A 84 4.20 -22.35 -7.21
CA PRO A 84 4.56 -23.65 -6.67
C PRO A 84 5.71 -24.30 -7.44
N LYS A 85 6.59 -24.97 -6.69
CA LYS A 85 7.59 -25.92 -7.20
C LYS A 85 8.39 -25.40 -8.40
N THR A 86 9.03 -24.24 -8.26
CA THR A 86 9.90 -23.68 -9.31
C THR A 86 11.25 -23.23 -8.75
N LEU A 87 12.30 -23.41 -9.56
CA LEU A 87 13.66 -22.93 -9.25
C LEU A 87 13.86 -21.47 -9.66
N ASN A 88 13.08 -20.99 -10.63
CA ASN A 88 13.16 -19.66 -11.22
C ASN A 88 11.74 -19.08 -11.31
N PRO A 89 11.14 -18.63 -10.20
CA PRO A 89 9.81 -18.02 -10.22
C PRO A 89 9.83 -16.71 -11.01
N GLU A 90 8.88 -16.58 -11.93
CA GLU A 90 8.59 -15.33 -12.64
C GLU A 90 7.19 -14.87 -12.26
N TRP A 91 7.11 -13.76 -11.54
CA TRP A 91 5.82 -13.20 -11.11
C TRP A 91 5.27 -12.21 -12.13
N ASN A 92 6.13 -11.38 -12.73
CA ASN A 92 5.74 -10.33 -13.67
C ASN A 92 4.58 -9.46 -13.14
N VAL A 93 4.65 -9.10 -11.85
CA VAL A 93 3.62 -8.29 -11.19
C VAL A 93 4.13 -6.88 -10.90
N THR A 94 3.23 -5.92 -10.89
CA THR A 94 3.54 -4.55 -10.52
C THR A 94 2.60 -4.08 -9.41
N PHE A 95 3.18 -3.45 -8.39
CA PHE A 95 2.47 -2.81 -7.29
C PHE A 95 2.58 -1.29 -7.40
N GLU A 96 1.51 -0.60 -7.03
CA GLU A 96 1.50 0.84 -6.82
C GLU A 96 1.44 1.07 -5.32
N MET A 97 2.55 1.54 -4.74
CA MET A 97 2.71 1.69 -3.30
C MET A 97 2.87 3.16 -2.94
N PRO A 98 2.06 3.70 -2.00
CA PRO A 98 2.20 5.08 -1.58
C PRO A 98 3.50 5.26 -0.79
N VAL A 99 4.26 6.31 -1.13
CA VAL A 99 5.49 6.67 -0.41
C VAL A 99 5.08 7.51 0.80
N VAL A 100 4.89 6.85 1.94
CA VAL A 100 4.50 7.47 3.21
C VAL A 100 5.48 7.03 4.29
N GLY A 101 5.98 7.98 5.09
CA GLY A 101 6.88 7.67 6.19
C GLY A 101 8.29 7.33 5.72
N VAL A 102 8.74 6.12 6.00
CA VAL A 102 10.13 5.68 5.76
C VAL A 102 10.33 5.37 4.27
N PRO A 103 11.27 6.05 3.58
CA PRO A 103 11.53 5.84 2.16
C PRO A 103 12.46 4.62 1.93
N LEU A 104 12.11 3.48 2.52
CA LEU A 104 12.86 2.22 2.42
C LEU A 104 11.94 1.12 1.89
N LEU A 105 12.33 0.49 0.78
CA LEU A 105 11.62 -0.62 0.18
C LEU A 105 12.20 -1.94 0.70
N GLU A 106 11.49 -2.60 1.61
CA GLU A 106 11.91 -3.87 2.18
C GLU A 106 11.28 -5.03 1.40
N CYS A 107 12.09 -6.02 1.04
CA CYS A 107 11.68 -7.17 0.26
C CYS A 107 12.09 -8.46 0.98
N ILE A 108 11.12 -9.31 1.31
CA ILE A 108 11.35 -10.58 2.01
C ILE A 108 10.82 -11.75 1.18
N CYS A 109 11.69 -12.71 0.90
CA CYS A 109 11.36 -13.91 0.15
C CYS A 109 11.05 -15.08 1.10
N TRP A 110 9.96 -15.80 0.78
CA TRP A 110 9.47 -16.93 1.58
C TRP A 110 9.28 -18.16 0.69
N ASP A 111 9.58 -19.33 1.23
CA ASP A 111 9.11 -20.62 0.72
C ASP A 111 7.86 -21.04 1.50
N HIS A 112 6.78 -21.35 0.81
CA HIS A 112 5.50 -21.77 1.35
C HIS A 112 5.29 -23.25 1.08
N ASP A 113 5.71 -24.11 2.01
CA ASP A 113 5.40 -25.53 1.96
C ASP A 113 4.13 -25.84 2.78
N ARG A 114 3.60 -27.06 2.61
CA ARG A 114 2.40 -27.56 3.30
C ARG A 114 2.49 -27.47 4.83
N PHE A 115 3.71 -27.42 5.37
CA PHE A 115 3.97 -27.46 6.81
C PHE A 115 4.35 -26.11 7.42
N GLY A 116 4.43 -25.03 6.62
CA GLY A 116 4.81 -23.72 7.12
C GLY A 116 5.42 -22.82 6.06
N LYS A 117 6.01 -21.72 6.52
CA LYS A 117 6.78 -20.81 5.68
C LYS A 117 8.22 -20.78 6.15
N ASP A 118 9.14 -21.05 5.24
CA ASP A 118 10.57 -20.96 5.50
C ASP A 118 11.07 -19.61 4.97
N TYR A 119 11.81 -18.90 5.81
CA TYR A 119 12.46 -17.66 5.42
C TYR A 119 13.60 -17.98 4.47
N LEU A 120 13.59 -17.39 3.28
CA LEU A 120 14.66 -17.59 2.30
C LEU A 120 15.69 -16.48 2.39
N GLY A 121 15.26 -15.23 2.56
CA GLY A 121 16.15 -14.08 2.60
C GLY A 121 15.41 -12.75 2.47
N GLU A 122 16.10 -11.66 2.74
CA GLU A 122 15.58 -10.30 2.63
C GLU A 122 16.62 -9.35 2.07
N PHE A 123 16.14 -8.24 1.51
CA PHE A 123 16.95 -7.09 1.16
C PHE A 123 16.10 -5.82 1.24
N ASP A 124 16.77 -4.69 1.41
CA ASP A 124 16.17 -3.37 1.41
C ASP A 124 16.78 -2.49 0.31
N ILE A 125 15.97 -1.57 -0.20
CA ILE A 125 16.42 -0.56 -1.17
C ILE A 125 15.97 0.81 -0.66
N ALA A 126 16.92 1.69 -0.36
CA ALA A 126 16.61 3.07 -0.03
C ALA A 126 16.14 3.80 -1.30
N LEU A 127 14.98 4.47 -1.24
CA LEU A 127 14.44 5.18 -2.41
C LEU A 127 15.38 6.29 -2.88
N GLU A 128 16.17 6.87 -1.99
CA GLU A 128 17.21 7.85 -2.35
C GLU A 128 18.25 7.29 -3.33
N ASP A 129 18.63 6.02 -3.21
CA ASP A 129 19.57 5.38 -4.15
C ASP A 129 18.95 5.16 -5.53
N ILE A 130 17.63 4.96 -5.59
CA ILE A 130 16.90 4.76 -6.84
C ILE A 130 16.77 6.08 -7.60
N PHE A 131 16.50 7.18 -6.89
CA PHE A 131 16.17 8.48 -7.48
C PHE A 131 17.31 9.50 -7.43
N GLN A 132 18.52 9.09 -7.03
CA GLN A 132 19.70 9.95 -6.84
C GLN A 132 20.05 10.81 -8.07
N ASN A 133 19.75 10.32 -9.28
CA ASN A 133 20.04 11.04 -10.54
C ASN A 133 18.85 11.78 -11.13
N GLY A 134 17.71 11.83 -10.43
CA GLY A 134 16.46 12.42 -10.94
C GLY A 134 15.78 11.58 -12.03
N ASP A 135 16.26 10.37 -12.28
CA ASP A 135 15.63 9.42 -13.21
C ASP A 135 14.44 8.74 -12.52
N VAL A 136 13.27 8.76 -13.15
CA VAL A 136 12.02 8.22 -12.62
C VAL A 136 11.79 6.76 -13.05
N HIS A 137 12.65 6.23 -13.93
CA HIS A 137 12.54 4.87 -14.47
C HIS A 137 13.85 4.08 -14.31
N GLN A 138 14.13 3.66 -13.08
CA GLN A 138 15.29 2.81 -12.78
C GLN A 138 14.89 1.33 -12.70
N GLN A 139 15.51 0.48 -13.51
CA GLN A 139 15.47 -0.97 -13.28
C GLN A 139 16.55 -1.34 -12.28
N VAL A 140 16.18 -1.47 -11.00
CA VAL A 140 17.11 -1.88 -9.96
C VAL A 140 17.23 -3.40 -9.98
N GLY A 141 18.38 -3.91 -10.41
CA GLY A 141 18.74 -5.31 -10.27
C GLY A 141 19.17 -5.60 -8.85
N ALA A 142 18.22 -5.74 -7.92
CA ALA A 142 18.54 -6.15 -6.55
C ALA A 142 18.98 -7.62 -6.54
N ARG A 143 20.18 -7.86 -6.02
CA ARG A 143 20.72 -9.22 -5.84
C ARG A 143 20.47 -9.62 -4.39
N PHE A 144 19.77 -10.73 -4.19
CA PHE A 144 19.73 -11.38 -2.88
C PHE A 144 21.15 -11.85 -2.56
N VAL A 145 21.82 -11.20 -1.61
CA VAL A 145 23.02 -11.78 -1.01
C VAL A 145 22.53 -12.77 0.03
N TRP A 146 22.43 -14.04 -0.36
CA TRP A 146 22.15 -15.10 0.60
C TRP A 146 23.31 -15.14 1.59
N LEU A 147 23.09 -14.63 2.81
CA LEU A 147 23.99 -14.89 3.93
C LEU A 147 23.94 -16.40 4.17
N ARG A 148 24.87 -17.14 3.55
CA ARG A 148 25.17 -18.50 3.98
C ARG A 148 25.65 -18.34 5.42
N SER A 149 24.80 -18.71 6.38
CA SER A 149 25.27 -18.90 7.75
C SER A 149 26.47 -19.84 7.67
N SER A 150 27.63 -19.35 8.09
CA SER A 150 28.85 -20.14 8.23
C SER A 150 28.68 -21.22 9.28
#